data_AF-A0A7W0F3K4-F1
#
_entry.id   AF-A0A7W0F3K4-F1
#
_cell.length_a   1.000
_cell.length_b   1.000
_cell.length_c   1.000
_cell.angle_alpha   90.00
_cell.angle_beta   90.00
_cell.angle_gamma   90.00
#
_symmetry.space_group_name_H-M   'P 1'
#
loop_
_entity.id
_entity.type
_entity.pdbx_description
1 polymer ?
#
loop_
_entity_poly.entity_id
_entity_poly.type
_entity_poly.pdbx_seq_one_letter_code
_entity_poly.pdbx_strand_id
1 'polypeptide(L)'
;MIVQPEVPRDYWTEKKQRISPHQKRAVLEALERVRKKAASGSSLDSLGISTLKESVVLLDHPSAAAPFIADAIEGRDLWSGIKGESYYWKFRYWCIDMAGYMDERQFAGMLASIVSREDEKDELRIRAVMTLREMKEKESLRKLFMEMKNSAVREEIARALLYFD
;
A
#
# COMPACT_ATOMS: atom_id res chain seq x y z
N MET A 1 1.33 -23.96 12.73
CA MET A 1 0.86 -23.27 11.52
C MET A 1 0.06 -22.06 11.95
N ILE A 2 0.61 -20.85 11.84
CA ILE A 2 -0.20 -19.64 11.99
C ILE A 2 -0.85 -19.41 10.63
N VAL A 3 -2.12 -19.78 10.53
CA VAL A 3 -2.99 -19.44 9.39
C VAL A 3 -3.12 -17.93 9.42
N GLN A 4 -2.60 -17.23 8.40
CA GLN A 4 -2.94 -15.82 8.25
C GLN A 4 -4.45 -15.76 8.04
N PRO A 5 -5.19 -14.96 8.84
CA PRO A 5 -6.62 -14.84 8.65
C PRO A 5 -6.86 -14.37 7.21
N GLU A 6 -7.59 -15.16 6.43
CA GLU A 6 -8.10 -14.68 5.15
C GLU A 6 -8.84 -13.39 5.41
N VAL A 7 -8.39 -12.29 4.79
CA VAL A 7 -9.12 -11.03 4.86
C VAL A 7 -10.51 -11.31 4.29
N PRO A 8 -11.60 -11.15 5.07
CA PRO A 8 -12.95 -11.36 4.55
C PRO A 8 -13.11 -10.55 3.27
N ARG A 9 -13.73 -11.14 2.22
CA ARG A 9 -13.88 -10.47 0.91
C ARG A 9 -14.45 -9.05 1.04
N ASP A 10 -15.28 -8.82 2.04
CA ASP A 10 -15.98 -7.56 2.27
C ASP A 10 -15.36 -6.69 3.38
N TYR A 11 -14.20 -7.05 3.94
CA TYR A 11 -13.58 -6.35 5.08
C TYR A 11 -13.48 -4.83 4.87
N TRP A 12 -12.88 -4.42 3.76
CA TRP A 12 -12.71 -3.00 3.42
C TRP A 12 -14.05 -2.32 3.13
N THR A 13 -15.01 -3.04 2.56
CA THR A 13 -16.35 -2.55 2.26
C THR A 13 -17.13 -2.26 3.55
N GLU A 14 -17.13 -3.20 4.49
CA GLU A 14 -17.76 -3.02 5.81
C GLU A 14 -17.13 -1.87 6.59
N LYS A 15 -15.80 -1.73 6.54
CA LYS A 15 -15.09 -0.64 7.20
C LYS A 15 -15.53 0.72 6.64
N LYS A 16 -15.69 0.85 5.31
CA LYS A 16 -16.18 2.09 4.67
C LYS A 16 -17.58 2.51 5.12
N GLN A 17 -18.47 1.56 5.39
CA GLN A 17 -19.84 1.86 5.82
C GLN A 17 -19.91 2.54 7.19
N ARG A 18 -18.86 2.37 8.01
CA ARG A 18 -18.78 2.95 9.36
C ARG A 18 -18.13 4.34 9.39
N ILE A 19 -17.68 4.85 8.24
CA ILE A 19 -16.95 6.11 8.15
C ILE A 19 -17.93 7.28 8.01
N SER A 20 -17.79 8.30 8.86
CA SER A 20 -18.61 9.49 8.76
C SER A 20 -18.37 10.24 7.43
N PRO A 21 -19.38 10.95 6.88
CA PRO A 21 -19.20 11.73 5.65
C PRO A 21 -18.05 12.75 5.72
N HIS A 22 -17.83 13.35 6.89
CA HIS A 22 -16.74 14.31 7.11
C HIS A 22 -15.36 13.65 7.01
N GLN A 23 -15.15 12.53 7.70
CA GLN A 23 -13.90 11.77 7.62
C GLN A 23 -13.63 11.26 6.21
N LYS A 24 -14.66 10.70 5.54
CA LYS A 24 -14.56 10.24 4.16
C LYS A 24 -14.11 11.36 3.23
N ARG A 25 -14.71 12.55 3.36
CA ARG A 25 -14.33 13.72 2.56
C ARG A 25 -12.88 14.12 2.79
N ALA A 26 -12.45 14.25 4.05
CA ALA A 26 -11.08 14.62 4.39
C ALA A 26 -10.04 13.64 3.80
N VAL A 27 -10.31 12.33 3.92
CA VAL A 27 -9.46 11.28 3.36
C VAL A 27 -9.38 11.38 1.84
N LEU A 28 -10.51 11.47 1.15
CA LEU A 28 -10.54 11.53 -0.31
C LEU A 28 -9.88 12.81 -0.86
N GLU A 29 -10.05 13.95 -0.19
CA GLU A 29 -9.37 15.20 -0.57
C GLU A 29 -7.84 15.11 -0.38
N ALA A 30 -7.37 14.45 0.69
CA ALA A 30 -5.94 14.22 0.90
C ALA A 30 -5.37 13.29 -0.19
N LEU A 31 -6.02 12.15 -0.45
CA LEU A 31 -5.59 11.22 -1.49
C LEU A 31 -5.57 11.85 -2.88
N GLU A 32 -6.56 12.69 -3.20
CA GLU A 32 -6.62 13.40 -4.49
C GLU A 32 -5.45 14.39 -4.65
N ARG A 33 -5.06 15.08 -3.57
CA ARG A 33 -3.89 15.98 -3.57
C ARG A 33 -2.59 15.19 -3.81
N VAL A 34 -2.42 14.04 -3.17
CA VAL A 34 -1.26 13.16 -3.40
C VAL A 34 -1.24 12.67 -4.85
N ARG A 35 -2.38 12.20 -5.37
CA ARG A 35 -2.50 11.71 -6.75
C ARG A 35 -2.08 12.79 -7.76
N LYS A 36 -2.53 14.03 -7.57
CA LYS A 36 -2.12 15.17 -8.43
C LYS A 36 -0.62 15.43 -8.39
N LYS A 37 0.01 15.37 -7.21
CA LYS A 37 1.47 15.53 -7.03
C LYS A 37 2.27 14.36 -7.62
N ALA A 38 1.71 13.15 -7.58
CA ALA A 38 2.32 11.97 -8.20
C ALA A 38 2.29 12.06 -9.74
N ALA A 39 1.24 12.66 -10.30
CA ALA A 39 1.09 12.86 -11.74
C ALA A 39 2.00 13.95 -12.33
N SER A 40 2.49 14.91 -11.52
CA SER A 40 3.27 16.06 -12.01
C SER A 40 4.75 15.79 -12.34
N GLY A 41 5.14 14.53 -12.53
CA GLY A 41 6.52 14.15 -12.86
C GLY A 41 7.51 14.09 -11.69
N SER A 42 7.06 14.37 -10.46
CA SER A 42 7.85 14.33 -9.21
C SER A 42 8.62 13.00 -9.03
N SER A 43 9.86 13.05 -8.54
CA SER A 43 10.56 11.84 -8.04
C SER A 43 9.85 11.26 -6.82
N LEU A 44 10.10 9.99 -6.45
CA LEU A 44 9.51 9.39 -5.24
C LEU A 44 9.88 10.19 -3.97
N ASP A 45 11.13 10.64 -3.86
CA ASP A 45 11.59 11.45 -2.72
C ASP A 45 10.86 12.79 -2.63
N SER A 46 10.77 13.51 -3.76
CA SER A 46 10.06 14.79 -3.82
C SER A 46 8.56 14.62 -3.57
N LEU A 47 7.98 13.49 -4.00
CA LEU A 47 6.60 13.14 -3.69
C LEU A 47 6.43 12.99 -2.18
N GLY A 48 7.27 12.18 -1.51
CA GLY A 48 7.21 11.98 -0.07
C GLY A 48 7.32 13.28 0.74
N ILE A 49 8.29 14.15 0.39
CA ILE A 49 8.46 15.44 1.07
C ILE A 49 7.24 16.35 0.84
N SER A 50 6.77 16.44 -0.40
CA SER A 50 5.67 17.34 -0.74
C SER A 50 4.32 16.88 -0.19
N THR A 51 4.19 15.62 0.24
CA THR A 51 2.93 15.03 0.72
C THR A 51 2.85 14.85 2.23
N LEU A 52 3.84 15.33 3.01
CA LEU A 52 3.84 15.23 4.47
C LEU A 52 2.54 15.74 5.11
N LYS A 53 1.98 16.85 4.60
CA LYS A 53 0.70 17.38 5.10
C LYS A 53 -0.45 16.40 4.89
N GLU A 54 -0.51 15.76 3.71
CA GLU A 54 -1.53 14.75 3.44
C GLU A 54 -1.31 13.48 4.27
N SER A 55 -0.06 13.06 4.51
CA SER A 55 0.25 11.95 5.42
C SER A 55 -0.31 12.20 6.82
N VAL A 56 -0.10 13.40 7.39
CA VAL A 56 -0.63 13.77 8.73
C VAL A 56 -2.15 13.64 8.76
N VAL A 57 -2.85 14.14 7.74
CA VAL A 57 -4.33 14.04 7.66
C VAL A 57 -4.80 12.59 7.66
N LEU A 58 -4.11 11.70 6.95
CA LEU A 58 -4.49 10.29 6.90
C LEU A 58 -4.14 9.53 8.18
N LEU A 59 -3.03 9.89 8.84
CA LEU A 59 -2.56 9.25 10.07
C LEU A 59 -3.26 9.74 11.33
N ASP A 60 -3.95 10.88 11.27
CA ASP A 60 -4.81 11.35 12.37
C ASP A 60 -6.04 10.43 12.54
N HIS A 61 -6.52 9.82 11.44
CA HIS A 61 -7.66 8.89 11.43
C HIS A 61 -7.37 7.65 10.56
N PRO A 62 -6.41 6.79 10.96
CA PRO A 62 -5.91 5.70 10.11
C PRO A 62 -6.99 4.65 9.83
N SER A 63 -7.90 4.38 10.78
CA SER A 63 -9.00 3.45 10.60
C SER A 63 -9.98 3.87 9.48
N ALA A 64 -10.17 5.18 9.29
CA ALA A 64 -10.97 5.74 8.22
C ALA A 64 -10.19 5.82 6.90
N ALA A 65 -8.88 6.07 6.94
CA ALA A 65 -8.04 6.14 5.75
C ALA A 65 -7.75 4.77 5.11
N ALA A 66 -7.52 3.75 5.95
CA ALA A 66 -7.09 2.42 5.53
C ALA A 66 -7.91 1.80 4.39
N PRO A 67 -9.26 1.76 4.40
CA PRO A 67 -10.01 1.16 3.31
C PRO A 67 -9.90 1.89 1.97
N PHE A 68 -9.59 3.20 1.96
CA PHE A 68 -9.35 3.95 0.73
C PHE A 68 -7.91 3.80 0.24
N ILE A 69 -6.94 3.65 1.15
CA ILE A 69 -5.58 3.22 0.81
C ILE A 69 -5.60 1.82 0.18
N ALA A 70 -6.37 0.89 0.75
CA ALA A 70 -6.54 -0.47 0.23
C ALA A 70 -7.13 -0.49 -1.20
N ASP A 71 -8.08 0.41 -1.50
CA ASP A 71 -8.58 0.56 -2.88
C ASP A 71 -7.49 1.09 -3.82
N ALA A 72 -6.76 2.13 -3.41
CA ALA A 72 -5.69 2.72 -4.21
C ALA A 72 -4.58 1.71 -4.51
N ILE A 73 -4.17 0.93 -3.52
CA ILE A 73 -3.15 -0.12 -3.67
C ILE A 73 -3.58 -1.16 -4.72
N GLU A 74 -4.84 -1.61 -4.69
CA GLU A 74 -5.38 -2.59 -5.63
C GLU A 74 -5.74 -2.02 -7.01
N GLY A 75 -5.49 -0.73 -7.25
CA GLY A 75 -5.88 -0.09 -8.51
C GLY A 75 -7.39 0.00 -8.71
N ARG A 76 -8.16 -0.11 -7.62
CA ARG A 76 -9.59 0.14 -7.65
C ARG A 76 -9.80 1.65 -7.70
N ASP A 77 -10.52 2.08 -8.73
CA ASP A 77 -10.76 3.50 -8.96
C ASP A 77 -11.57 4.10 -7.81
N LEU A 78 -10.91 4.94 -7.01
CA LEU A 78 -11.51 5.70 -5.92
C LEU A 78 -12.51 6.76 -6.43
N TRP A 79 -12.36 7.17 -7.70
CA TRP A 79 -13.15 8.19 -8.35
C TRP A 79 -13.75 7.61 -9.63
N SER A 80 -14.90 6.93 -9.49
CA SER A 80 -15.68 6.36 -10.59
C SER A 80 -15.44 7.04 -11.97
N GLY A 81 -14.68 6.39 -12.85
CA GLY A 81 -14.64 6.76 -14.28
C GLY A 81 -13.29 7.23 -14.83
N ILE A 82 -12.18 7.12 -14.09
CA ILE A 82 -10.85 7.43 -14.63
C ILE A 82 -10.14 6.11 -14.95
N LYS A 83 -10.41 5.59 -16.16
CA LYS A 83 -9.62 4.50 -16.76
C LYS A 83 -8.41 5.09 -17.49
N GLY A 84 -7.22 4.64 -17.11
CA GLY A 84 -5.93 5.02 -17.72
C GLY A 84 -5.28 6.21 -17.02
N GLU A 85 -3.96 6.33 -16.87
CA GLU A 85 -2.82 5.67 -17.50
C GLU A 85 -1.60 5.84 -16.56
N SER A 86 -0.58 4.97 -16.69
CA SER A 86 0.88 5.10 -16.38
C SER A 86 1.41 5.94 -15.19
N TYR A 87 0.77 7.02 -14.76
CA TYR A 87 1.08 7.89 -13.61
C TYR A 87 0.62 7.32 -12.26
N TYR A 88 -0.17 6.24 -12.30
CA TYR A 88 -0.79 5.66 -11.12
C TYR A 88 0.20 4.92 -10.21
N TRP A 89 1.34 4.46 -10.73
CA TRP A 89 2.27 3.66 -9.93
C TRP A 89 2.96 4.46 -8.82
N LYS A 90 3.32 5.74 -9.01
CA LYS A 90 3.93 6.55 -7.92
C LYS A 90 2.94 6.80 -6.79
N PHE A 91 1.67 7.00 -7.13
CA PHE A 91 0.59 7.10 -6.16
C PHE A 91 0.40 5.77 -5.41
N ARG A 92 0.34 4.64 -6.13
CA ARG A 92 0.30 3.30 -5.50
C ARG A 92 1.49 3.05 -4.61
N TYR A 93 2.70 3.41 -5.05
CA TYR A 93 3.93 3.29 -4.26
C TYR A 93 3.79 4.02 -2.93
N TRP A 94 3.32 5.26 -2.98
CA TRP A 94 3.06 6.06 -1.78
C TRP A 94 1.98 5.42 -0.88
N CYS A 95 0.90 4.88 -1.46
CA CYS A 95 -0.12 4.18 -0.68
C CYS A 95 0.41 2.88 -0.03
N ILE A 96 1.26 2.12 -0.72
CA ILE A 96 1.94 0.92 -0.20
C ILE A 96 2.85 1.31 0.97
N ASP A 97 3.60 2.41 0.87
CA ASP A 97 4.40 2.94 1.97
C ASP A 97 3.52 3.34 3.16
N MET A 98 2.47 4.14 2.91
CA MET A 98 1.52 4.58 3.93
C MET A 98 0.84 3.44 4.69
N ALA A 99 0.56 2.31 4.04
CA ALA A 99 -0.03 1.13 4.68
C ALA A 99 0.80 0.62 5.86
N GLY A 100 2.13 0.76 5.82
CA GLY A 100 3.03 0.36 6.91
C GLY A 100 2.83 1.16 8.20
N TYR A 101 2.26 2.35 8.11
CA TYR A 101 2.06 3.26 9.25
C TYR A 101 0.65 3.20 9.84
N MET A 102 -0.26 2.39 9.28
CA MET A 102 -1.68 2.39 9.66
C MET A 102 -2.07 1.33 10.71
N ASP A 103 -1.12 0.55 11.22
CA ASP A 103 -1.31 -0.54 12.20
C ASP A 103 -2.46 -1.51 11.83
N GLU A 104 -2.56 -1.84 10.55
CA GLU A 104 -3.68 -2.60 10.00
C GLU A 104 -3.19 -3.89 9.34
N ARG A 105 -3.26 -5.01 10.08
CA ARG A 105 -2.70 -6.31 9.66
C ARG A 105 -3.25 -6.83 8.33
N GLN A 106 -4.46 -6.44 7.95
CA GLN A 106 -5.10 -6.85 6.70
C GLN A 106 -4.34 -6.35 5.47
N PHE A 107 -3.48 -5.33 5.60
CA PHE A 107 -2.56 -4.95 4.52
C PHE A 107 -1.50 -6.02 4.22
N ALA A 108 -1.08 -6.85 5.19
CA ALA A 108 -0.02 -7.83 4.97
C ALA A 108 -0.36 -8.80 3.83
N GLY A 109 -1.58 -9.35 3.80
CA GLY A 109 -2.02 -10.24 2.72
C GLY A 109 -2.10 -9.53 1.35
N MET A 110 -2.55 -8.28 1.34
CA MET A 110 -2.59 -7.45 0.13
C MET A 110 -1.19 -7.19 -0.42
N LEU A 111 -0.27 -6.78 0.45
CA LEU A 111 1.13 -6.51 0.09
C LEU A 111 1.83 -7.77 -0.41
N ALA A 112 1.62 -8.92 0.24
CA ALA A 112 2.15 -10.19 -0.24
C ALA A 112 1.63 -10.55 -1.64
N SER A 113 0.34 -10.27 -1.92
CA SER A 113 -0.22 -10.44 -3.27
C SER A 113 0.49 -9.56 -4.30
N ILE A 114 0.76 -8.29 -3.99
CA ILE A 114 1.50 -7.37 -4.88
C ILE A 114 2.89 -7.93 -5.18
N VAL A 115 3.63 -8.39 -4.16
CA VAL A 115 4.98 -8.97 -4.33
C VAL A 115 4.95 -10.15 -5.30
N SER A 116 3.92 -11.00 -5.24
CA SER A 116 3.81 -12.21 -6.09
C SER A 116 3.30 -11.98 -7.51
N ARG A 117 2.71 -10.81 -7.83
CA ARG A 117 2.19 -10.51 -9.18
C ARG A 117 3.33 -10.29 -10.17
N GLU A 118 3.42 -11.12 -11.21
CA GLU A 118 4.48 -11.04 -12.23
C GLU A 118 4.30 -9.86 -13.19
N ASP A 119 3.07 -9.41 -13.38
CA ASP A 119 2.69 -8.24 -14.20
C ASP A 119 2.82 -6.91 -13.44
N GLU A 120 3.13 -6.97 -12.14
CA GLU A 120 3.30 -5.79 -11.29
C GLU A 120 4.68 -5.15 -11.49
N LYS A 121 4.73 -3.82 -11.43
CA LYS A 121 5.97 -3.06 -11.53
C LYS A 121 6.92 -3.41 -10.38
N ASP A 122 8.18 -3.74 -10.69
CA ASP A 122 9.17 -4.17 -9.68
C ASP A 122 9.34 -3.15 -8.54
N GLU A 123 9.28 -1.84 -8.81
CA GLU A 123 9.33 -0.81 -7.76
C GLU A 123 8.17 -0.90 -6.75
N LEU A 124 6.97 -1.30 -7.19
CA LEU A 124 5.83 -1.52 -6.30
C LEU A 124 6.00 -2.79 -5.48
N ARG A 125 6.52 -3.85 -6.10
CA ARG A 125 6.82 -5.12 -5.44
C ARG A 125 7.89 -4.93 -4.36
N ILE A 126 8.99 -4.25 -4.69
CA ILE A 126 10.07 -3.90 -3.77
C ILE A 126 9.53 -3.06 -2.59
N ARG A 127 8.73 -2.02 -2.87
CA ARG A 127 8.13 -1.22 -1.79
C ARG A 127 7.21 -2.06 -0.90
N ALA A 128 6.44 -2.99 -1.46
CA ALA A 128 5.61 -3.90 -0.68
C ALA A 128 6.46 -4.83 0.22
N VAL A 129 7.63 -5.29 -0.24
CA VAL A 129 8.59 -6.04 0.58
C VAL A 129 9.09 -5.19 1.75
N MET A 130 9.51 -3.94 1.49
CA MET A 130 9.96 -3.02 2.53
C MET A 130 8.86 -2.72 3.56
N THR A 131 7.63 -2.53 3.10
CA THR A 131 6.47 -2.32 3.99
C THR A 131 6.16 -3.57 4.81
N LEU A 132 6.19 -4.78 4.23
CA LEU A 132 6.02 -6.03 4.98
C LEU A 132 7.10 -6.19 6.07
N ARG A 133 8.34 -5.79 5.78
CA ARG A 133 9.42 -5.76 6.78
C ARG A 133 9.07 -4.81 7.94
N GLU A 134 8.65 -3.59 7.64
CA GLU A 134 8.27 -2.59 8.64
C GLU A 134 7.08 -3.07 9.51
N MET A 135 6.14 -3.79 8.89
CA MET A 135 5.01 -4.44 9.55
C MET A 135 5.40 -5.72 10.33
N LYS A 136 6.68 -6.11 10.30
CA LYS A 136 7.24 -7.29 10.97
C LYS A 136 6.71 -8.64 10.46
N GLU A 137 6.37 -8.71 9.18
CA GLU A 137 5.81 -9.90 8.51
C GLU A 137 6.89 -10.92 8.08
N LYS A 138 7.76 -11.35 9.02
CA LYS A 138 8.91 -12.25 8.75
C LYS A 138 8.51 -13.55 8.04
N GLU A 139 7.43 -14.19 8.48
CA GLU A 139 6.96 -15.46 7.89
C GLU A 139 6.39 -15.27 6.47
N SER A 140 5.71 -14.15 6.20
CA SER A 140 5.25 -13.80 4.85
C SER A 140 6.45 -13.66 3.91
N LEU A 141 7.47 -12.94 4.33
CA LEU A 141 8.69 -12.72 3.57
C LEU A 141 9.45 -14.04 3.31
N ARG A 142 9.51 -14.95 4.29
CA ARG A 142 10.10 -16.28 4.09
C ARG A 142 9.40 -17.07 2.99
N LYS A 143 8.08 -17.09 2.98
CA LYS A 143 7.30 -17.79 1.94
C LYS A 143 7.55 -17.16 0.56
N LEU A 144 7.46 -15.84 0.47
CA LEU A 144 7.72 -15.09 -0.77
C LEU A 144 9.12 -15.37 -1.30
N PHE A 145 10.15 -15.45 -0.44
CA PHE A 145 11.53 -15.73 -0.86
C PHE A 145 11.69 -17.09 -1.57
N MET A 146 10.97 -18.12 -1.11
CA MET A 146 11.05 -19.47 -1.64
C MET A 146 10.44 -19.58 -3.04
N GLU A 147 9.44 -18.75 -3.34
CA GLU A 147 8.66 -18.79 -4.58
C GLU A 147 9.10 -17.73 -5.60
N MET A 148 9.84 -16.70 -5.16
CA MET A 148 10.18 -15.56 -6.00
C MET A 148 11.21 -15.89 -7.08
N LYS A 149 10.82 -15.68 -8.35
CA LYS A 149 11.69 -15.87 -9.52
C LYS A 149 12.42 -14.60 -9.94
N ASN A 150 11.81 -13.43 -9.78
CA ASN A 150 12.43 -12.15 -10.14
C ASN A 150 13.62 -11.89 -9.20
N SER A 151 14.83 -11.78 -9.76
CA SER A 151 16.07 -11.67 -8.98
C SER A 151 16.13 -10.41 -8.14
N ALA A 152 15.72 -9.26 -8.68
CA ALA A 152 15.74 -7.99 -7.97
C ALA A 152 14.78 -8.00 -6.76
N VAL A 153 13.55 -8.49 -6.97
CA VAL A 153 12.56 -8.62 -5.88
C VAL A 153 13.03 -9.66 -4.85
N ARG A 154 13.60 -10.78 -5.29
CA ARG A 154 14.12 -11.83 -4.40
C ARG A 154 15.28 -11.33 -3.53
N GLU A 155 16.18 -10.53 -4.10
CA GLU A 155 17.28 -9.90 -3.38
C GLU A 155 16.76 -8.96 -2.28
N GLU A 156 15.76 -8.13 -2.59
CA GLU A 156 15.15 -7.26 -1.58
C GLU A 156 14.49 -8.07 -0.46
N ILE A 157 13.80 -9.18 -0.78
CA ILE A 157 13.22 -10.06 0.25
C ILE A 157 14.34 -10.63 1.15
N ALA A 158 15.47 -11.04 0.59
CA ALA A 158 16.60 -11.53 1.37
C ALA A 158 17.16 -10.43 2.31
N ARG A 159 17.35 -9.21 1.81
CA ARG A 159 17.78 -8.05 2.63
C ARG A 159 16.79 -7.76 3.75
N ALA A 160 15.49 -7.81 3.46
CA ALA A 160 14.44 -7.61 4.44
C ALA A 160 14.49 -8.69 5.55
N LEU A 161 14.74 -9.95 5.19
CA LEU A 161 14.84 -11.06 6.15
C LEU A 161 16.05 -10.91 7.10
N LEU A 162 17.19 -10.45 6.60
CA LEU A 162 18.40 -10.21 7.40
C LEU A 162 18.21 -9.09 8.44
N TYR A 163 17.22 -8.21 8.28
CA TYR A 163 16.92 -7.15 9.23
C TYR A 163 16.18 -7.66 10.50
N PHE A 164 15.66 -8.88 10.46
CA PHE A 164 14.94 -9.51 11.57
C PHE A 164 15.81 -10.35 12.49
N ASP A 165 17.09 -10.43 12.21
CA ASP A 165 18.08 -11.17 13.00
C ASP A 165 18.88 -10.18 13.88
#